data_AF-A0A952NUH1-F1
#
_entry.id   AF-A0A952NUH1-F1
#
_cell.length_a   1.000
_cell.length_b   1.000
_cell.length_c   1.000
_cell.angle_alpha   90.00
_cell.angle_beta   90.00
_cell.angle_gamma   90.00
#
_symmetry.space_group_name_H-M   'P 1'
#
loop_
_entity.id
_entity.type
_entity.pdbx_description
1 polymer ?
#
loop_
_entity_poly.entity_id
_entity_poly.type
_entity_poly.pdbx_seq_one_letter_code
_entity_poly.pdbx_strand_id
1 'polypeptide(L)'
;MSKLILTFALLFSSFTAHAYTLVWTTPGFKGWQTNEIKLTFNPANCPNGVNVRGLIEDSIALWNSISNSGLKLVLDEDTSATTRGYPIPIICDTNYASGGPAQDSSPGVASTAPGSGEYITSALISLNASAGNANIARLSLDKVKVVLAHEMGHAIGLGHSQDMDALMYYNVAYKTNFTLGQDDIDGIAYLYPRNELGKDPMLGGCGTVHSMTLPKPPSAGQMIALLFLMLLPLAVAQRLKTAKR
;
A
#
# COMPACT_ATOMS: atom_id res chain seq x y z
N MET A 1 -24.05 1.92 -39.64
CA MET A 1 -23.36 2.89 -38.76
C MET A 1 -23.39 2.53 -37.27
N SER A 2 -24.29 1.67 -36.77
CA SER A 2 -24.38 1.39 -35.33
C SER A 2 -23.35 0.40 -34.74
N LYS A 3 -22.77 -0.51 -35.53
CA LYS A 3 -21.79 -1.50 -35.01
C LYS A 3 -20.36 -0.97 -34.84
N LEU A 4 -20.02 0.16 -35.48
CA LEU A 4 -18.67 0.74 -35.42
C LEU A 4 -18.44 1.57 -34.14
N ILE A 5 -19.53 2.09 -33.57
CA ILE A 5 -19.51 2.90 -32.34
C ILE A 5 -19.33 2.00 -31.11
N LEU A 6 -19.82 0.75 -31.16
CA LEU A 6 -19.73 -0.19 -30.04
C LEU A 6 -18.30 -0.72 -29.82
N THR A 7 -17.50 -0.88 -30.87
CA THR A 7 -16.10 -1.34 -30.76
C THR A 7 -15.15 -0.24 -30.27
N PHE A 8 -15.50 1.03 -30.48
CA PHE A 8 -14.70 2.17 -30.00
C PHE A 8 -14.96 2.48 -28.51
N ALA A 9 -16.14 2.14 -28.00
CA ALA A 9 -16.50 2.32 -26.59
C ALA A 9 -15.77 1.34 -25.64
N LEU A 10 -15.30 0.19 -26.14
CA LEU A 10 -14.55 -0.81 -25.35
C LEU A 10 -13.04 -0.52 -25.25
N LEU A 11 -12.51 0.41 -26.06
CA LEU A 11 -11.09 0.82 -26.04
C LEU A 11 -10.81 2.02 -25.11
N PHE A 12 -11.87 2.62 -24.55
CA PHE A 12 -11.81 3.74 -23.60
C PHE A 12 -12.40 3.38 -22.24
N SER A 13 -12.52 2.09 -21.90
CA SER A 13 -12.50 1.70 -20.50
C SER A 13 -11.08 1.95 -20.00
N SER A 14 -10.81 3.21 -19.67
CA SER A 14 -9.63 3.66 -18.97
C SER A 14 -9.56 2.82 -17.69
N PHE A 15 -8.75 1.77 -17.69
CA PHE A 15 -8.25 1.22 -16.45
C PHE A 15 -7.50 2.38 -15.81
N THR A 16 -8.06 2.98 -14.77
CA THR A 16 -7.25 3.72 -13.81
C THR A 16 -6.19 2.72 -13.37
N ALA A 17 -4.96 2.92 -13.85
CA ALA A 17 -3.83 2.19 -13.33
C ALA A 17 -3.63 2.70 -11.90
N HIS A 18 -4.31 2.04 -10.95
CA HIS A 18 -4.07 2.22 -9.53
C HIS A 18 -2.66 1.69 -9.29
N ALA A 19 -1.72 2.61 -9.14
CA ALA A 19 -0.34 2.29 -8.83
C ALA A 19 -0.12 2.72 -7.39
N TYR A 20 0.03 1.73 -6.52
CA TYR A 20 0.43 1.95 -5.14
C TYR A 20 1.74 2.74 -5.11
N THR A 21 1.93 3.51 -4.06
CA THR A 21 3.19 4.21 -3.82
C THR A 21 3.95 3.55 -2.67
N LEU A 22 5.25 3.81 -2.60
CA LEU A 22 6.14 3.29 -1.57
C LEU A 22 6.71 4.47 -0.77
N VAL A 23 7.09 4.25 0.49
CA VAL A 23 7.72 5.29 1.32
C VAL A 23 9.05 5.81 0.75
N TRP A 24 9.68 5.05 -0.13
CA TRP A 24 10.87 5.44 -0.88
C TRP A 24 10.70 5.15 -2.36
N THR A 25 11.13 6.08 -3.20
CA THR A 25 11.10 5.96 -4.66
C THR A 25 12.43 5.51 -5.26
N THR A 26 13.39 5.14 -4.40
CA THR A 26 14.69 4.62 -4.84
C THR A 26 14.48 3.33 -5.65
N PRO A 27 15.09 3.21 -6.85
CA PRO A 27 15.01 1.98 -7.63
C PRO A 27 15.46 0.77 -6.80
N GLY A 28 14.66 -0.30 -6.85
CA GLY A 28 14.96 -1.54 -6.14
C GLY A 28 14.55 -1.57 -4.67
N PHE A 29 13.83 -0.57 -4.15
CA PHE A 29 13.28 -0.62 -2.79
C PHE A 29 12.38 -1.85 -2.57
N LYS A 30 12.62 -2.57 -1.47
CA LYS A 30 12.02 -3.88 -1.17
C LYS A 30 11.38 -3.97 0.22
N GLY A 31 11.15 -2.84 0.90
CA GLY A 31 10.56 -2.85 2.24
C GLY A 31 11.54 -3.44 3.26
N TRP A 32 11.09 -4.32 4.16
CA TRP A 32 11.95 -5.00 5.12
C TRP A 32 12.68 -6.22 4.52
N GLN A 33 13.86 -6.55 5.04
CA GLN A 33 14.65 -7.68 4.54
C GLN A 33 13.99 -9.04 4.76
N THR A 34 13.14 -9.15 5.79
CA THR A 34 12.38 -10.36 6.13
C THR A 34 10.90 -10.10 6.00
N ASN A 35 10.14 -11.13 5.62
CA ASN A 35 8.68 -11.04 5.57
C ASN A 35 8.04 -11.10 6.97
N GLU A 36 8.70 -11.75 7.95
CA GLU A 36 8.30 -11.67 9.34
C GLU A 36 8.89 -10.39 9.95
N ILE A 37 8.03 -9.46 10.35
CA ILE A 37 8.39 -8.15 10.87
C ILE A 37 7.83 -8.03 12.28
N LYS A 38 8.71 -7.76 13.24
CA LYS A 38 8.34 -7.64 14.64
C LYS A 38 7.99 -6.20 15.00
N LEU A 39 6.93 -6.03 15.79
CA LEU A 39 6.53 -4.78 16.42
C LEU A 39 6.59 -4.93 17.93
N THR A 40 6.87 -3.86 18.63
CA THR A 40 6.83 -3.79 20.10
C THR A 40 5.93 -2.63 20.51
N PHE A 41 5.26 -2.75 21.65
CA PHE A 41 4.38 -1.70 22.16
C PHE A 41 4.95 -1.10 23.43
N ASN A 42 5.05 0.23 23.46
CA ASN A 42 5.32 0.97 24.69
C ASN A 42 4.01 1.57 25.21
N PRO A 43 3.43 1.01 26.29
CA PRO A 43 2.16 1.51 26.86
C PRO A 43 2.30 2.84 27.60
N ALA A 44 3.53 3.33 27.81
CA ALA A 44 3.74 4.60 28.50
C ALA A 44 3.03 5.74 27.77
N ASN A 45 2.44 6.66 28.55
CA ASN A 45 1.70 7.83 28.08
C ASN A 45 0.44 7.54 27.25
N CYS A 46 0.08 6.28 27.03
CA CYS A 46 -1.17 5.96 26.36
C CYS A 46 -2.37 6.32 27.24
N PRO A 47 -3.44 6.90 26.69
CA PRO A 47 -4.62 7.27 27.46
C PRO A 47 -5.34 6.04 28.05
N ASN A 48 -5.65 6.07 29.35
CA ASN A 48 -6.28 4.96 30.09
C ASN A 48 -7.62 4.46 29.51
N GLY A 49 -8.29 5.26 28.67
CA GLY A 49 -9.58 4.91 28.02
C GLY A 49 -9.46 4.31 26.62
N VAL A 50 -8.25 4.17 26.08
CA VAL A 50 -8.01 3.66 24.73
C VAL A 50 -7.25 2.33 24.84
N ASN A 51 -7.86 1.23 24.41
CA ASN A 51 -7.20 -0.08 24.35
C ASN A 51 -6.26 -0.14 23.13
N VAL A 52 -5.15 0.60 23.18
CA VAL A 52 -4.20 0.70 22.07
C VAL A 52 -3.66 -0.68 21.69
N ARG A 53 -3.37 -1.56 22.65
CA ARG A 53 -2.91 -2.93 22.39
C ARG A 53 -3.89 -3.71 21.51
N GLY A 54 -5.18 -3.71 21.85
CA GLY A 54 -6.20 -4.38 21.02
C GLY A 54 -6.26 -3.80 19.61
N LEU A 55 -6.12 -2.49 19.45
CA LEU A 55 -6.08 -1.85 18.13
C LEU A 55 -4.83 -2.25 17.32
N ILE A 56 -3.69 -2.46 17.98
CA ILE A 56 -2.48 -2.98 17.35
C ILE A 56 -2.72 -4.39 16.82
N GLU A 57 -3.30 -5.26 17.64
CA GLU A 57 -3.61 -6.65 17.28
C GLU A 57 -4.60 -6.71 16.10
N ASP A 58 -5.64 -5.88 16.11
CA ASP A 58 -6.60 -5.74 14.99
C ASP A 58 -5.89 -5.31 13.69
N SER A 59 -4.98 -4.33 13.79
CA SER A 59 -4.22 -3.81 12.64
C SER A 59 -3.25 -4.85 12.07
N ILE A 60 -2.59 -5.61 12.95
CA ILE A 60 -1.72 -6.74 12.57
C ILE A 60 -2.55 -7.81 11.85
N ALA A 61 -3.72 -8.16 12.40
CA ALA A 61 -4.60 -9.15 11.79
C ALA A 61 -5.07 -8.71 10.39
N LEU A 62 -5.38 -7.42 10.20
CA LEU A 62 -5.77 -6.87 8.91
C LEU A 62 -4.66 -7.05 7.86
N TRP A 63 -3.43 -6.61 8.15
CA TRP A 63 -2.31 -6.73 7.21
C TRP A 63 -1.90 -8.19 6.95
N ASN A 64 -1.98 -9.06 7.97
CA ASN A 64 -1.70 -10.49 7.83
C ASN A 64 -2.79 -11.26 7.06
N SER A 65 -3.97 -10.66 6.84
CA SER A 65 -5.08 -11.31 6.12
C SER A 65 -4.84 -11.44 4.61
N ILE A 66 -3.84 -10.73 4.07
CA ILE A 66 -3.54 -10.68 2.63
C ILE A 66 -3.00 -12.03 2.15
N SER A 67 -3.83 -12.78 1.43
CA SER A 67 -3.55 -14.16 1.05
C SER A 67 -2.48 -14.34 -0.04
N ASN A 68 -2.13 -13.28 -0.77
CA ASN A 68 -1.10 -13.30 -1.82
C ASN A 68 0.20 -12.60 -1.39
N SER A 69 0.33 -12.22 -0.12
CA SER A 69 1.56 -11.64 0.45
C SER A 69 2.18 -12.53 1.52
N GLY A 70 3.51 -12.66 1.49
CA GLY A 70 4.27 -13.40 2.48
C GLY A 70 4.43 -12.64 3.80
N LEU A 71 3.97 -11.39 3.88
CA LEU A 71 4.04 -10.53 5.06
C LEU A 71 3.46 -11.24 6.29
N LYS A 72 4.19 -11.13 7.40
CA LYS A 72 3.75 -11.59 8.71
C LYS A 72 4.20 -10.61 9.78
N LEU A 73 3.28 -9.78 10.25
CA LEU A 73 3.47 -8.92 11.39
C LEU A 73 3.26 -9.69 12.69
N VAL A 74 4.15 -9.47 13.66
CA VAL A 74 4.08 -10.11 14.98
C VAL A 74 4.29 -9.06 16.05
N LEU A 75 3.39 -9.00 17.03
CA LEU A 75 3.57 -8.20 18.24
C LEU A 75 4.43 -9.01 19.22
N ASP A 76 5.63 -8.50 19.51
CA ASP A 76 6.55 -9.03 20.51
C ASP A 76 6.20 -8.47 21.90
N GLU A 77 7.03 -8.75 22.90
CA GLU A 77 6.89 -8.21 24.25
C GLU A 77 6.90 -6.67 24.29
N ASP A 78 6.32 -6.11 25.35
CA ASP A 78 6.31 -4.68 25.60
C ASP A 78 7.73 -4.12 25.66
N THR A 79 7.87 -2.85 25.31
CA THR A 79 9.16 -2.16 25.30
C THR A 79 9.09 -0.83 26.02
N SER A 80 10.24 -0.32 26.46
CA SER A 80 10.42 1.06 26.90
C SER A 80 10.97 1.98 25.81
N ALA A 81 11.15 1.48 24.59
CA ALA A 81 11.65 2.28 23.47
C ALA A 81 10.70 3.45 23.16
N THR A 82 11.29 4.62 22.92
CA THR A 82 10.56 5.87 22.57
C THR A 82 11.00 6.45 21.24
N THR A 83 11.98 5.82 20.59
CA THR A 83 12.58 6.27 19.33
C THR A 83 12.50 5.16 18.28
N ARG A 84 12.82 5.52 17.04
CA ARG A 84 12.84 4.58 15.91
C ARG A 84 13.80 3.42 16.13
N GLY A 85 13.37 2.21 15.78
CA GLY A 85 14.16 0.99 15.95
C GLY A 85 13.63 -0.21 15.19
N TYR A 86 14.23 -1.36 15.46
CA TYR A 86 13.71 -2.68 15.11
C TYR A 86 13.91 -3.63 16.33
N PRO A 87 12.90 -4.37 16.80
CA PRO A 87 11.48 -4.38 16.39
C PRO A 87 10.83 -2.99 16.38
N ILE A 88 9.82 -2.80 15.53
CA ILE A 88 9.18 -1.49 15.29
C ILE A 88 8.43 -1.04 16.54
N PRO A 89 8.85 0.04 17.23
CA PRO A 89 8.15 0.50 18.41
C PRO A 89 6.87 1.24 18.02
N ILE A 90 5.80 0.97 18.77
CA ILE A 90 4.53 1.71 18.73
C ILE A 90 4.41 2.45 20.05
N ILE A 91 4.25 3.78 19.99
CA ILE A 91 4.28 4.66 21.16
C ILE A 91 3.08 5.61 21.18
N CYS A 92 2.76 6.12 22.38
CA CYS A 92 1.88 7.25 22.56
C CYS A 92 2.73 8.48 22.93
N ASP A 93 2.70 9.52 22.09
CA ASP A 93 3.57 10.69 22.23
C ASP A 93 2.80 11.91 22.74
N THR A 94 3.14 12.34 23.95
CA THR A 94 2.58 13.53 24.60
C THR A 94 3.22 14.83 24.14
N ASN A 95 4.32 14.78 23.39
CA ASN A 95 5.03 15.92 22.82
C ASN A 95 5.10 15.86 21.28
N TYR A 96 3.98 15.46 20.69
CA TYR A 96 3.82 15.16 19.26
C TYR A 96 4.31 16.26 18.30
N ALA A 97 4.14 17.53 18.67
CA ALA A 97 4.58 18.67 17.85
C ALA A 97 6.11 18.83 17.76
N SER A 98 6.86 18.25 18.70
CA SER A 98 8.32 18.41 18.76
C SER A 98 9.07 17.44 17.83
N GLY A 99 8.42 16.37 17.37
CA GLY A 99 9.01 15.34 16.52
C GLY A 99 8.14 14.90 15.33
N GLY A 100 6.97 15.50 15.14
CA GLY A 100 5.97 15.08 14.15
C GLY A 100 5.26 16.24 13.44
N PRO A 101 4.14 15.98 12.74
CA PRO A 101 3.31 17.04 12.15
C PRO A 101 2.71 17.91 13.27
N ALA A 102 2.18 19.08 12.89
CA ALA A 102 1.58 19.98 13.87
C ALA A 102 0.54 19.24 14.74
N GLN A 103 0.51 19.59 16.03
CA GLN A 103 -0.22 18.89 17.10
C GLN A 103 -1.67 18.54 16.77
N ASP A 104 -2.37 19.38 16.01
CA ASP A 104 -3.79 19.22 15.68
C ASP A 104 -4.04 18.73 14.25
N SER A 105 -2.98 18.41 13.50
CA SER A 105 -3.08 18.03 12.09
C SER A 105 -3.17 16.53 11.86
N SER A 106 -2.63 15.69 12.76
CA SER A 106 -2.69 14.23 12.62
C SER A 106 -2.80 13.52 13.97
N PRO A 107 -3.64 12.47 14.07
CA PRO A 107 -3.70 11.58 15.22
C PRO A 107 -2.59 10.51 15.27
N GLY A 108 -1.83 10.33 14.20
CA GLY A 108 -0.74 9.35 14.12
C GLY A 108 0.27 9.68 13.03
N VAL A 109 1.49 9.16 13.18
CA VAL A 109 2.55 9.26 12.19
C VAL A 109 3.46 8.04 12.29
N ALA A 110 3.73 7.42 11.16
CA ALA A 110 4.81 6.46 11.01
C ALA A 110 6.03 7.12 10.40
N SER A 111 7.20 6.64 10.79
CA SER A 111 8.46 7.13 10.26
C SER A 111 9.41 5.96 10.01
N THR A 112 10.00 5.91 8.82
CA THR A 112 10.86 4.80 8.37
C THR A 112 12.24 5.32 7.97
N ALA A 113 13.30 4.61 8.32
CA ALA A 113 14.66 4.90 7.84
C ALA A 113 15.09 3.77 6.89
N PRO A 114 15.47 4.09 5.65
CA PRO A 114 16.15 3.16 4.79
C PRO A 114 17.59 2.99 5.32
N GLY A 115 18.15 1.80 5.20
CA GLY A 115 19.60 1.63 5.32
C GLY A 115 20.33 2.30 4.16
N SER A 116 21.63 2.01 4.00
CA SER A 116 22.41 2.39 2.82
C SER A 116 22.02 1.63 1.53
N GLY A 117 20.77 1.17 1.40
CA GLY A 117 20.36 0.22 0.35
C GLY A 117 18.84 0.11 0.16
N GLU A 118 18.42 -1.04 -0.35
CA GLU A 118 17.04 -1.35 -0.81
C GLU A 118 16.03 -1.58 0.33
N TYR A 119 16.48 -1.69 1.58
CA TYR A 119 15.65 -2.16 2.69
C TYR A 119 15.48 -1.12 3.82
N ILE A 120 14.32 -1.16 4.47
CA ILE A 120 14.05 -0.48 5.74
C ILE A 120 14.90 -1.13 6.84
N THR A 121 15.51 -0.31 7.69
CA THR A 121 16.31 -0.77 8.83
C THR A 121 15.70 -0.43 10.19
N SER A 122 14.87 0.61 10.25
CA SER A 122 14.18 1.01 11.47
C SER A 122 12.88 1.74 11.14
N ALA A 123 11.88 1.59 12.01
CA ALA A 123 10.64 2.35 11.94
C ALA A 123 10.12 2.72 13.34
N LEU A 124 9.18 3.65 13.40
CA LEU A 124 8.47 4.10 14.60
C LEU A 124 7.05 4.42 14.18
N ILE A 125 6.07 3.96 14.96
CA ILE A 125 4.68 4.41 14.87
C ILE A 125 4.39 5.23 16.13
N SER A 126 4.08 6.51 15.94
CA SER A 126 3.75 7.43 17.03
C SER A 126 2.29 7.83 16.94
N LEU A 127 1.54 7.52 17.99
CA LEU A 127 0.15 7.96 18.16
C LEU A 127 0.10 9.24 18.99
N ASN A 128 -0.71 10.20 18.56
CA ASN A 128 -0.80 11.51 19.19
C ASN A 128 -1.57 11.42 20.52
N ALA A 129 -0.84 11.47 21.63
CA ALA A 129 -1.39 11.57 22.99
C ALA A 129 -1.22 12.98 23.58
N SER A 130 -0.77 13.94 22.78
CA SER A 130 -0.52 15.32 23.21
C SER A 130 -1.83 16.12 23.39
N ALA A 131 -1.78 17.24 24.10
CA ALA A 131 -2.95 18.07 24.35
C ALA A 131 -3.46 18.75 23.06
N GLY A 132 -4.57 18.29 22.48
CA GLY A 132 -5.07 18.85 21.21
C GLY A 132 -6.37 18.22 20.75
N ASN A 133 -6.87 18.64 19.59
CA ASN A 133 -8.05 18.07 18.94
C ASN A 133 -7.74 16.74 18.23
N ALA A 134 -6.49 16.53 17.80
CA ALA A 134 -6.06 15.28 17.19
C ALA A 134 -5.61 14.21 18.21
N ASN A 135 -5.75 14.46 19.51
CA ASN A 135 -5.46 13.48 20.55
C ASN A 135 -6.33 12.21 20.37
N ILE A 136 -5.72 11.03 20.35
CA ILE A 136 -6.41 9.76 20.15
C ILE A 136 -7.50 9.48 21.20
N ALA A 137 -7.40 10.03 22.41
CA ALA A 137 -8.42 9.90 23.46
C ALA A 137 -9.71 10.67 23.15
N ARG A 138 -9.69 11.59 22.18
CA ARG A 138 -10.84 12.40 21.76
C ARG A 138 -11.52 11.87 20.51
N LEU A 139 -10.94 10.85 19.89
CA LEU A 139 -11.45 10.22 18.67
C LEU A 139 -12.27 8.98 19.01
N SER A 140 -13.12 8.55 18.07
CA SER A 140 -13.77 7.25 18.19
C SER A 140 -12.72 6.13 18.06
N LEU A 141 -12.96 5.00 18.73
CA LEU A 141 -12.05 3.85 18.66
C LEU A 141 -11.86 3.35 17.22
N ASP A 142 -12.91 3.35 16.41
CA ASP A 142 -12.80 3.01 14.98
C ASP A 142 -11.88 3.95 14.22
N LYS A 143 -11.88 5.24 14.59
CA LYS A 143 -10.98 6.20 13.96
C LYS A 143 -9.52 5.94 14.31
N VAL A 144 -9.23 5.69 15.59
CA VAL A 144 -7.88 5.35 16.05
C VAL A 144 -7.39 4.06 15.39
N LYS A 145 -8.29 3.06 15.26
CA LYS A 145 -8.01 1.79 14.58
C LYS A 145 -7.59 1.98 13.12
N VAL A 146 -8.34 2.78 12.36
CA VAL A 146 -8.02 3.10 10.96
C VAL A 146 -6.69 3.84 10.84
N VAL A 147 -6.46 4.83 11.70
CA VAL A 147 -5.18 5.58 11.73
C VAL A 147 -4.02 4.64 12.00
N LEU A 148 -4.14 3.79 13.02
CA LEU A 148 -3.07 2.87 13.39
C LEU A 148 -2.73 1.89 12.27
N ALA A 149 -3.72 1.32 11.59
CA ALA A 149 -3.47 0.43 10.46
C ALA A 149 -2.86 1.18 9.26
N HIS A 150 -3.26 2.44 9.02
CA HIS A 150 -2.64 3.31 8.01
C HIS A 150 -1.16 3.56 8.32
N GLU A 151 -0.84 3.98 9.54
CA GLU A 151 0.56 4.21 9.95
C GLU A 151 1.38 2.90 9.92
N MET A 152 0.75 1.77 10.22
CA MET A 152 1.39 0.46 10.08
C MET A 152 1.74 0.15 8.60
N GLY A 153 0.88 0.55 7.65
CA GLY A 153 1.16 0.49 6.22
C GLY A 153 2.41 1.27 5.82
N HIS A 154 2.59 2.47 6.37
CA HIS A 154 3.83 3.23 6.20
C HIS A 154 5.05 2.52 6.82
N ALA A 155 4.90 1.96 8.02
CA ALA A 155 5.98 1.26 8.72
C ALA A 155 6.46 0.01 7.96
N ILE A 156 5.58 -0.63 7.18
CA ILE A 156 5.91 -1.76 6.30
C ILE A 156 6.24 -1.35 4.86
N GLY A 157 6.25 -0.05 4.55
CA GLY A 157 6.86 0.48 3.32
C GLY A 157 5.92 1.02 2.26
N LEU A 158 4.60 1.07 2.51
CA LEU A 158 3.65 1.71 1.59
C LEU A 158 3.67 3.23 1.75
N GLY A 159 3.59 3.95 0.64
CA GLY A 159 3.28 5.37 0.64
C GLY A 159 1.76 5.61 0.62
N HIS A 160 1.36 6.86 0.42
CA HIS A 160 -0.05 7.18 0.29
C HIS A 160 -0.64 6.72 -1.05
N SER A 161 -1.87 6.25 -1.02
CA SER A 161 -2.71 6.02 -2.19
C SER A 161 -3.49 7.29 -2.58
N GLN A 162 -3.78 7.42 -3.87
CA GLN A 162 -4.75 8.38 -4.40
C GLN A 162 -6.18 7.81 -4.42
N ASP A 163 -6.32 6.50 -4.23
CA ASP A 163 -7.61 5.83 -4.18
C ASP A 163 -8.30 6.10 -2.85
N MET A 164 -9.47 6.74 -2.90
CA MET A 164 -10.28 7.06 -1.73
C MET A 164 -10.93 5.82 -1.11
N ASP A 165 -10.81 4.63 -1.71
CA ASP A 165 -11.24 3.35 -1.14
C ASP A 165 -10.08 2.55 -0.50
N ALA A 166 -8.82 2.88 -0.81
CA ALA A 166 -7.63 2.27 -0.18
C ALA A 166 -7.38 2.76 1.26
N LEU A 167 -6.99 1.88 2.17
CA LEU A 167 -6.62 2.22 3.55
C LEU A 167 -5.50 3.27 3.57
N MET A 168 -4.56 3.20 2.63
CA MET A 168 -3.45 4.13 2.50
C MET A 168 -3.82 5.48 1.85
N TYR A 169 -5.11 5.80 1.64
CA TYR A 169 -5.52 7.10 1.11
C TYR A 169 -4.90 8.27 1.91
N TYR A 170 -4.27 9.22 1.21
CA TYR A 170 -3.48 10.30 1.84
C TYR A 170 -4.22 11.13 2.90
N ASN A 171 -5.54 11.22 2.79
CA ASN A 171 -6.36 11.91 3.77
C ASN A 171 -7.12 10.88 4.62
N VAL A 172 -6.40 10.36 5.62
CA VAL A 172 -6.95 9.41 6.58
C VAL A 172 -8.18 9.95 7.30
N ALA A 173 -8.38 11.28 7.41
CA ALA A 173 -9.54 11.88 8.07
C ALA A 173 -10.87 11.49 7.38
N TYR A 174 -10.88 11.32 6.05
CA TYR A 174 -12.05 10.86 5.29
C TYR A 174 -12.30 9.35 5.41
N LYS A 175 -11.35 8.59 5.96
CA LYS A 175 -11.50 7.15 6.11
C LYS A 175 -12.23 6.77 7.38
N THR A 176 -13.30 6.01 7.20
CA THR A 176 -14.11 5.40 8.26
C THR A 176 -14.10 3.88 8.21
N ASN A 177 -13.70 3.30 7.08
CA ASN A 177 -13.78 1.87 6.85
C ASN A 177 -12.43 1.21 7.18
N PHE A 178 -12.49 0.15 7.99
CA PHE A 178 -11.35 -0.65 8.39
C PHE A 178 -11.18 -1.84 7.45
N THR A 179 -10.81 -1.55 6.21
CA THR A 179 -10.67 -2.54 5.12
C THR A 179 -9.53 -2.15 4.21
N LEU A 180 -8.85 -3.15 3.64
CA LEU A 180 -7.83 -2.95 2.61
C LEU A 180 -8.50 -2.74 1.25
N GLY A 181 -8.07 -1.74 0.51
CA GLY A 181 -8.35 -1.59 -0.91
C GLY A 181 -7.37 -2.39 -1.77
N GLN A 182 -7.67 -2.51 -3.06
CA GLN A 182 -6.83 -3.28 -3.98
C GLN A 182 -5.41 -2.69 -4.09
N ASP A 183 -5.29 -1.36 -4.05
CA ASP A 183 -4.01 -0.66 -4.09
C ASP A 183 -3.10 -1.05 -2.89
N ASP A 184 -3.68 -1.19 -1.69
CA ASP A 184 -2.94 -1.62 -0.51
C ASP A 184 -2.46 -3.08 -0.66
N ILE A 185 -3.33 -3.95 -1.16
CA ILE A 185 -3.05 -5.38 -1.37
C ILE A 185 -1.92 -5.55 -2.40
N ASP A 186 -1.99 -4.84 -3.52
CA ASP A 186 -1.01 -4.93 -4.60
C ASP A 186 0.36 -4.42 -4.14
N GLY A 187 0.40 -3.33 -3.37
CA GLY A 187 1.66 -2.79 -2.83
C GLY A 187 2.33 -3.74 -1.84
N ILE A 188 1.55 -4.39 -0.96
CA ILE A 188 2.10 -5.37 0.00
C ILE A 188 2.50 -6.68 -0.67
N ALA A 189 1.74 -7.15 -1.66
CA ALA A 189 2.14 -8.31 -2.45
C ALA A 189 3.42 -8.03 -3.27
N TYR A 190 3.64 -6.78 -3.70
CA TYR A 190 4.87 -6.36 -4.35
C TYR A 190 6.08 -6.34 -3.40
N LEU A 191 5.95 -5.72 -2.23
CA LEU A 191 7.05 -5.63 -1.25
C LEU A 191 7.37 -6.99 -0.61
N TYR A 192 6.35 -7.78 -0.32
CA TYR A 192 6.47 -9.06 0.38
C TYR A 192 5.77 -10.16 -0.41
N PRO A 193 6.31 -10.59 -1.56
CA PRO A 193 5.69 -11.62 -2.37
C PRO A 193 5.63 -12.95 -1.61
N ARG A 194 4.54 -13.71 -1.76
CA ARG A 194 4.53 -15.12 -1.32
C ARG A 194 5.41 -15.95 -2.23
N ASN A 195 6.27 -16.75 -1.62
CA ASN A 195 6.95 -17.83 -2.32
C ASN A 195 6.03 -19.04 -2.41
N GLU A 196 5.09 -19.03 -3.36
CA GLU A 196 4.20 -20.17 -3.63
C GLU A 196 4.95 -21.40 -4.19
N LEU A 197 6.21 -21.23 -4.59
CA LEU A 197 7.05 -22.21 -5.30
C LEU A 197 8.17 -22.83 -4.45
N GLY A 198 8.13 -22.66 -3.13
CA GLY A 198 9.25 -22.97 -2.24
C GLY A 198 9.86 -24.38 -2.24
N LYS A 199 9.38 -25.35 -3.05
CA LYS A 199 10.01 -26.69 -3.21
C LYS A 199 9.87 -27.39 -4.56
N ASP A 200 9.17 -26.87 -5.56
CA ASP A 200 8.92 -27.64 -6.79
C ASP A 200 9.09 -26.80 -8.07
N PRO A 201 10.17 -26.99 -8.85
CA PRO A 201 10.43 -26.19 -10.05
C PRO A 201 9.52 -26.54 -11.24
N MET A 202 8.59 -27.50 -11.10
CA MET A 202 7.81 -28.03 -12.23
C MET A 202 6.38 -27.49 -12.36
N LEU A 203 5.84 -26.77 -11.37
CA LEU A 203 4.46 -26.26 -11.42
C LEU A 203 4.45 -24.74 -11.29
N GLY A 204 4.56 -24.06 -12.45
CA GLY A 204 4.56 -22.61 -12.56
C GLY A 204 3.40 -21.96 -11.80
N GLY A 205 3.73 -21.36 -10.65
CA GLY A 205 2.81 -20.56 -9.87
C GLY A 205 2.37 -19.32 -10.66
N CYS A 206 1.06 -19.14 -10.75
CA CYS A 206 0.45 -17.95 -11.33
C CYS A 206 0.72 -16.75 -10.41
N GLY A 207 1.90 -16.13 -10.49
CA GLY A 207 2.21 -14.95 -9.66
C GLY A 207 3.65 -14.43 -9.64
N THR A 208 4.65 -15.15 -10.13
CA THR A 208 6.02 -14.61 -10.13
C THR A 208 6.25 -13.75 -11.37
N VAL A 209 6.10 -12.42 -11.25
CA VAL A 209 6.90 -11.50 -12.08
C VAL A 209 8.33 -11.62 -11.58
N HIS A 210 9.04 -12.65 -12.06
CA HIS A 210 10.50 -12.62 -12.02
C HIS A 210 10.92 -11.29 -12.64
N SER A 211 11.89 -10.62 -12.01
CA SER A 211 12.53 -9.39 -12.49
C SER A 211 13.21 -9.64 -13.84
N MET A 212 12.41 -9.81 -14.88
CA MET A 212 12.81 -9.52 -16.24
C MET A 212 12.76 -8.01 -16.29
N THR A 213 13.91 -7.38 -16.53
CA THR A 213 14.01 -6.00 -17.00
C THR A 213 12.77 -5.67 -17.83
N LEU A 214 11.89 -4.81 -17.31
CA LEU A 214 10.63 -4.48 -17.97
C LEU A 214 10.95 -4.16 -19.44
N PRO A 215 10.41 -4.90 -20.43
CA PRO A 215 10.58 -4.48 -21.80
C PRO A 215 10.03 -3.06 -21.89
N LYS A 216 10.86 -2.16 -22.40
CA LYS A 216 10.53 -0.75 -22.62
C LYS A 216 9.10 -0.67 -23.17
N PRO A 217 8.20 0.17 -22.61
CA PRO A 217 6.84 0.27 -23.09
C PRO A 217 6.85 0.49 -24.62
N PRO A 218 5.90 -0.09 -25.37
CA PRO A 218 5.88 0.04 -26.81
C PRO A 218 5.98 1.51 -27.17
N SER A 219 6.89 1.86 -28.08
CA SER A 219 6.99 3.25 -28.52
C SER A 219 5.65 3.69 -29.10
N ALA A 220 5.38 5.00 -29.10
CA ALA A 220 4.18 5.54 -29.73
C ALA A 220 3.99 5.00 -31.17
N GLY A 221 5.08 4.78 -31.90
CA GLY A 221 5.06 4.15 -33.23
C GLY A 221 4.60 2.69 -33.23
N GLN A 222 5.00 1.88 -32.24
CA GLN A 222 4.54 0.49 -32.09
C GLN A 222 3.06 0.42 -31.69
N MET A 223 2.61 1.34 -30.84
CA MET A 223 1.19 1.45 -30.49
C MET A 223 0.33 1.86 -31.70
N ILE A 224 0.81 2.81 -32.50
CA ILE A 224 0.16 3.24 -33.75
C ILE A 224 0.12 2.09 -34.75
N ALA A 225 1.20 1.31 -34.90
CA ALA A 225 1.26 0.16 -35.80
C ALA A 225 0.26 -0.94 -35.40
N LEU A 226 0.13 -1.24 -34.10
CA LEU A 226 -0.86 -2.18 -33.58
C LEU A 226 -2.30 -1.69 -33.82
N LEU A 227 -2.54 -0.38 -33.68
CA LEU A 227 -3.83 0.22 -34.01
C LEU A 227 -4.18 0.04 -35.49
N PHE A 228 -3.23 0.28 -36.39
CA PHE A 228 -3.43 0.07 -37.83
C PHE A 228 -3.67 -1.39 -38.19
N LEU A 229 -2.94 -2.33 -37.57
CA LEU A 229 -3.16 -3.76 -37.73
C LEU A 229 -4.56 -4.21 -37.28
N MET A 230 -5.08 -3.64 -36.19
CA MET A 230 -6.43 -3.93 -35.71
C MET A 230 -7.53 -3.30 -36.59
N LEU A 231 -7.24 -2.18 -37.25
CA LEU A 231 -8.19 -1.50 -38.16
C LEU A 231 -8.15 -2.02 -39.61
N LEU A 232 -7.10 -2.76 -39.98
CA LEU A 232 -6.91 -3.34 -41.31
C LEU A 232 -8.08 -4.23 -41.79
N PRO A 233 -8.63 -5.16 -40.95
CA PRO A 233 -9.78 -5.99 -41.34
C PRO A 233 -11.03 -5.15 -41.64
N LEU A 234 -11.22 -4.04 -40.93
CA LEU A 234 -12.32 -3.09 -41.13
C LEU A 234 -12.17 -2.35 -42.47
N ALA A 235 -10.98 -1.87 -42.77
CA ALA A 235 -10.68 -1.17 -44.02
C ALA A 235 -10.86 -2.10 -45.24
N VAL A 236 -10.42 -3.35 -45.14
CA VAL A 236 -10.61 -4.38 -46.18
C VAL A 236 -12.10 -4.70 -46.36
N ALA A 237 -12.85 -4.88 -45.27
CA ALA A 237 -14.29 -5.13 -45.33
C ALA A 237 -15.09 -3.97 -45.93
N GLN A 238 -14.66 -2.73 -45.72
CA GLN A 238 -15.27 -1.55 -46.35
C GLN A 238 -14.97 -1.49 -47.86
N ARG A 239 -13.72 -1.76 -48.28
CA ARG A 239 -13.36 -1.81 -49.71
C ARG A 239 -14.09 -2.92 -50.48
N LEU A 240 -14.25 -4.09 -49.89
CA LEU A 240 -14.98 -5.20 -50.51
C LEU A 240 -16.48 -4.91 -50.66
N LYS A 241 -17.06 -4.05 -49.82
CA LYS A 241 -18.45 -3.60 -49.95
C LYS A 241 -18.63 -2.55 -51.04
N THR A 242 -17.66 -1.66 -51.24
CA THR A 242 -17.71 -0.64 -52.31
C THR A 242 -17.42 -1.21 -53.69
N ALA A 243 -16.64 -2.31 -53.78
CA ALA A 243 -16.33 -2.99 -55.05
C ALA A 243 -17.46 -3.89 -55.59
N LYS A 244 -18.53 -4.10 -54.80
CA LYS A 244 -19.73 -4.88 -55.19
C LYS A 244 -20.93 -3.99 -55.60
N ARG A 245 -20.69 -2.70 -55.86
CA ARG A 245 -21.67 -1.77 -56.43
C ARG A 245 -21.25 -1.35 -57.82
#